data_AF-A0A9X9XC66-F1
#
_entry.id   AF-A0A9X9XC66-F1
#
_cell.length_a   1.000
_cell.length_b   1.000
_cell.length_c   1.000
_cell.angle_alpha   90.00
_cell.angle_beta   90.00
_cell.angle_gamma   90.00
#
_symmetry.space_group_name_H-M   'P 1'
#
loop_
_entity.id
_entity.type
_entity.pdbx_description
1 polymer ?
#
loop_
_entity_poly.entity_id
_entity_poly.type
_entity_poly.pdbx_seq_one_letter_code
_entity_poly.pdbx_strand_id
1 'polypeptide(L)'
;MSDVLILGRGEAAREAARHLPDALVLEAPAWHAEPGLVWVEDAAGVRALPFARLLVLEDAPLLLAALGCTFDGGVPVVDERGETSVTGVFAAGAVLGAADAVAQARSAALAMAGRPIDDTVVATARPLPAAERVDPVEIAGLLEDGREPEALAQAALLGPLHFARPVGLAALAALASERPASRPAQTDAGEPA
;
A
#
# COMPACT_ATOMS: atom_id res chain seq x y z
N MET A 1 -19.61 4.34 5.87
CA MET A 1 -18.17 4.11 5.61
C MET A 1 -17.94 4.51 4.16
N SER A 2 -16.87 5.23 3.87
CA SER A 2 -16.54 5.61 2.49
C SER A 2 -15.99 4.39 1.75
N ASP A 3 -16.58 4.04 0.62
CA ASP A 3 -16.10 2.92 -0.22
C ASP A 3 -14.84 3.29 -1.02
N VAL A 4 -14.52 4.59 -1.09
CA VAL A 4 -13.40 5.14 -1.86
C VAL A 4 -12.40 5.80 -0.92
N LEU A 5 -11.13 5.46 -1.09
CA LEU A 5 -10.00 6.01 -0.36
C LEU A 5 -9.07 6.75 -1.32
N ILE A 6 -8.69 7.98 -0.99
CA ILE A 6 -7.67 8.74 -1.73
C ILE A 6 -6.45 8.85 -0.82
N LEU A 7 -5.33 8.30 -1.25
CA LEU A 7 -4.05 8.37 -0.55
C LEU A 7 -3.20 9.46 -1.20
N GLY A 8 -3.09 10.61 -0.55
CA GLY A 8 -2.38 11.75 -1.12
C GLY A 8 -2.62 13.06 -0.38
N ARG A 9 -1.78 14.04 -0.68
CA ARG A 9 -1.81 15.38 -0.08
C ARG A 9 -1.71 16.47 -1.12
N GLY A 10 -2.10 17.68 -0.74
CA GLY A 10 -1.93 18.87 -1.57
C GLY A 10 -2.99 19.01 -2.66
N GLU A 11 -2.63 19.67 -3.75
CA GLU A 11 -3.58 20.09 -4.78
C GLU A 11 -4.16 18.93 -5.59
N ALA A 12 -3.34 17.92 -5.94
CA ALA A 12 -3.81 16.74 -6.65
C ALA A 12 -4.89 15.98 -5.85
N ALA A 13 -4.69 15.80 -4.54
CA ALA A 13 -5.67 15.16 -3.67
C ALA A 13 -6.95 16.00 -3.54
N ARG A 14 -6.82 17.33 -3.36
CA ARG A 14 -7.97 18.25 -3.34
C ARG A 14 -8.75 18.23 -4.65
N GLU A 15 -8.04 18.12 -5.78
CA GLU A 15 -8.65 18.06 -7.10
C GLU A 15 -9.41 16.75 -7.29
N ALA A 16 -8.81 15.60 -6.97
CA ALA A 16 -9.49 14.31 -7.03
C ALA A 16 -10.75 14.26 -6.15
N ALA A 17 -10.66 14.80 -4.93
CA ALA A 17 -11.79 14.81 -3.98
C ALA A 17 -13.00 15.62 -4.48
N ARG A 18 -12.82 16.62 -5.36
CA ARG A 18 -13.93 17.36 -5.98
C ARG A 18 -14.79 16.48 -6.89
N HIS A 19 -14.21 15.42 -7.45
CA HIS A 19 -14.91 14.48 -8.35
C HIS A 19 -15.35 13.20 -7.64
N LEU A 20 -14.85 12.96 -6.42
CA LEU A 20 -15.17 11.83 -5.56
C LEU A 20 -15.64 12.34 -4.18
N PRO A 21 -16.84 12.95 -4.09
CA PRO A 21 -17.27 13.67 -2.89
C PRO A 21 -17.43 12.78 -1.64
N ASP A 22 -17.65 11.48 -1.82
CA ASP A 22 -17.78 10.51 -0.73
C ASP A 22 -16.44 9.86 -0.34
N ALA A 23 -15.34 10.21 -1.02
CA ALA A 23 -14.04 9.62 -0.74
C ALA A 23 -13.44 10.12 0.57
N LEU A 24 -12.83 9.20 1.32
CA LEU A 24 -11.99 9.54 2.44
C LEU A 24 -10.60 9.93 1.91
N VAL A 25 -10.18 11.17 2.16
CA VAL A 25 -8.82 11.63 1.82
C VAL A 25 -7.90 11.37 3.00
N LEU A 26 -6.85 10.58 2.77
CA LEU A 26 -5.79 10.30 3.71
C LEU A 26 -4.55 11.14 3.38
N GLU A 27 -4.31 12.13 4.23
CA GLU A 27 -3.09 12.94 4.18
C GLU A 27 -1.94 12.32 4.99
N ALA A 28 -2.26 11.40 5.90
CA ALA A 28 -1.27 10.66 6.67
C ALA A 28 -0.60 9.60 5.78
N PRO A 29 0.72 9.40 5.93
CA PRO A 29 1.44 8.41 5.15
C PRO A 29 0.96 7.00 5.49
N ALA A 30 0.59 6.24 4.47
CA ALA A 30 0.33 4.81 4.64
C ALA A 30 1.66 4.05 4.69
N TRP A 31 1.80 3.13 5.64
CA TRP A 31 3.01 2.34 5.82
C TRP A 31 2.90 0.94 5.22
N HIS A 32 1.68 0.44 5.04
CA HIS A 32 1.40 -0.85 4.41
C HIS A 32 0.01 -0.88 3.77
N ALA A 33 -0.21 -1.81 2.85
CA ALA A 33 -1.51 -2.08 2.24
C ALA A 33 -1.61 -3.54 1.79
N GLU A 34 -2.81 -4.10 1.91
CA GLU A 34 -3.22 -5.41 1.40
C GLU A 34 -4.57 -5.24 0.68
N PRO A 35 -5.01 -6.19 -0.14
CA PRO A 35 -6.28 -6.09 -0.83
C PRO A 35 -7.45 -5.76 0.13
N GLY A 36 -8.01 -4.56 -0.02
CA GLY A 36 -9.14 -4.06 0.76
C GLY A 36 -8.78 -3.32 2.06
N LEU A 37 -7.51 -3.23 2.46
CA LEU A 37 -7.07 -2.53 3.67
C LEU A 37 -5.79 -1.69 3.44
N VAL A 38 -5.80 -0.47 3.95
CA VAL A 38 -4.61 0.39 4.05
C VAL A 38 -4.33 0.66 5.52
N TRP A 39 -3.09 0.52 5.96
CA TRP A 39 -2.70 0.89 7.31
C TRP A 39 -1.98 2.23 7.31
N VAL A 40 -2.46 3.11 8.19
CA VAL A 40 -1.90 4.43 8.43
C VAL A 40 -1.38 4.51 9.86
N GLU A 41 -0.29 5.26 10.03
CA GLU A 41 0.19 5.69 11.33
C GLU A 41 -0.17 7.17 11.50
N ASP A 42 -0.92 7.48 12.55
CA ASP A 42 -1.20 8.85 12.96
C ASP A 42 -0.89 9.04 14.46
N ALA A 43 -1.19 10.22 15.00
CA ALA A 43 -0.89 10.54 16.40
C ALA A 43 -1.60 9.61 17.42
N ALA A 44 -2.66 8.90 17.00
CA ALA A 44 -3.36 7.92 17.83
C ALA A 44 -2.81 6.49 17.68
N GLY A 45 -1.83 6.26 16.79
CA GLY A 45 -1.20 4.97 16.54
C GLY A 45 -1.52 4.41 15.15
N VAL A 46 -1.37 3.10 15.00
CA VAL A 46 -1.66 2.42 13.74
C VAL A 46 -3.12 2.00 13.67
N ARG A 47 -3.77 2.29 12.54
CA ARG A 47 -5.12 1.79 12.27
C ARG A 47 -5.26 1.30 10.84
N ALA A 48 -6.06 0.25 10.69
CA ALA A 48 -6.45 -0.30 9.40
C ALA A 48 -7.69 0.44 8.87
N LEU A 49 -7.66 0.82 7.61
CA LEU A 49 -8.74 1.52 6.92
C LEU A 49 -9.21 0.69 5.74
N PRO A 50 -10.46 0.21 5.74
CA PRO A 50 -10.99 -0.55 4.63
C PRO A 50 -11.23 0.35 3.42
N PHE A 51 -11.05 -0.23 2.23
CA PHE A 51 -11.42 0.40 0.97
C PHE A 51 -12.03 -0.62 0.02
N ALA A 52 -13.01 -0.20 -0.78
CA ALA A 52 -13.44 -0.96 -1.96
C ALA A 52 -12.70 -0.47 -3.21
N ARG A 53 -12.36 0.82 -3.25
CA ARG A 53 -11.55 1.44 -4.29
C ARG A 53 -10.52 2.38 -3.68
N LEU A 54 -9.30 2.36 -4.22
CA LEU A 54 -8.16 3.13 -3.74
C LEU A 54 -7.60 3.98 -4.88
N LEU A 55 -7.33 5.27 -4.64
CA LEU A 55 -6.59 6.15 -5.54
C LEU A 55 -5.29 6.60 -4.87
N VAL A 56 -4.15 6.15 -5.37
CA VAL A 56 -2.82 6.52 -4.87
C VAL A 56 -2.26 7.69 -5.68
N LEU A 57 -2.11 8.84 -5.01
CA LEU A 57 -1.58 10.08 -5.57
C LEU A 57 -0.23 10.49 -4.97
N GLU A 58 0.09 10.01 -3.76
CA GLU A 58 1.40 10.23 -3.16
C GLU A 58 2.49 9.39 -3.82
N ASP A 59 3.74 9.81 -3.66
CA ASP A 59 4.89 9.03 -4.12
C ASP A 59 5.15 7.81 -3.20
N ALA A 60 4.31 6.78 -3.34
CA ALA A 60 4.37 5.53 -2.57
C ALA A 60 4.29 4.29 -3.47
N PRO A 61 5.24 4.09 -4.41
CA PRO A 61 5.22 2.94 -5.31
C PRO A 61 5.33 1.61 -4.57
N LEU A 62 6.02 1.55 -3.43
CA LEU A 62 6.13 0.33 -2.62
C LEU A 62 4.79 -0.11 -2.02
N LEU A 63 3.84 0.82 -1.83
CA LEU A 63 2.49 0.48 -1.38
C LEU A 63 1.70 -0.24 -2.48
N LEU A 64 1.85 0.20 -3.73
CA LEU A 64 1.26 -0.47 -4.88
C LEU A 64 1.92 -1.84 -5.13
N ALA A 65 3.22 -1.97 -4.87
CA ALA A 65 3.90 -3.27 -4.90
C ALA A 65 3.36 -4.22 -3.81
N ALA A 66 3.11 -3.73 -2.59
CA ALA A 66 2.51 -4.52 -1.51
C ALA A 66 1.09 -5.01 -1.85
N LEU A 67 0.33 -4.23 -2.63
CA LEU A 67 -0.98 -4.62 -3.16
C LEU A 67 -0.90 -5.65 -4.31
N GLY A 68 0.29 -5.98 -4.80
CA GLY A 68 0.49 -6.90 -5.92
C GLY A 68 0.29 -6.27 -7.30
N CYS A 69 0.40 -4.93 -7.41
CA CYS A 69 0.37 -4.27 -8.71
C CYS A 69 1.59 -4.68 -9.56
N THR A 70 1.39 -4.79 -10.88
CA THR A 70 2.48 -5.04 -11.83
C THR A 70 3.28 -3.76 -12.05
N PHE A 71 4.61 -3.89 -12.21
CA PHE A 71 5.52 -2.78 -12.47
C PHE A 71 6.30 -3.00 -13.77
N ASP A 72 6.59 -1.90 -14.47
CA ASP A 72 7.53 -1.83 -15.59
C ASP A 72 8.39 -0.58 -15.46
N GLY A 73 9.70 -0.68 -15.73
CA GLY A 73 10.61 0.47 -15.63
C GLY A 73 10.62 1.17 -14.26
N GLY A 74 10.23 0.46 -13.20
CA GLY A 74 10.14 0.96 -11.82
C GLY A 74 8.91 1.81 -11.48
N VAL A 75 7.89 1.82 -12.35
CA VAL A 75 6.58 2.44 -12.11
C VAL A 75 5.46 1.40 -12.25
N PRO A 76 4.32 1.58 -11.55
CA PRO A 76 3.20 0.67 -11.70
C PRO A 76 2.64 0.77 -13.12
N VAL A 77 2.29 -0.38 -13.69
CA VAL A 77 1.58 -0.45 -14.97
C VAL A 77 0.14 -0.05 -14.73
N VAL A 78 -0.32 0.94 -15.49
CA VAL A 78 -1.71 1.45 -15.45
C VAL A 78 -2.29 1.52 -16.85
N ASP A 79 -3.60 1.45 -16.94
CA ASP A 79 -4.33 1.77 -18.17
C ASP A 79 -4.47 3.31 -18.37
N GLU A 80 -5.15 3.71 -19.45
CA GLU A 80 -5.39 5.13 -19.77
C GLU A 80 -6.22 5.88 -18.71
N ARG A 81 -6.88 5.16 -17.81
CA ARG A 81 -7.72 5.66 -16.73
C ARG A 81 -6.99 5.72 -15.40
N GLY A 82 -5.77 5.17 -15.35
CA GLY A 82 -4.98 5.06 -14.14
C GLY A 82 -5.33 3.81 -13.31
N GLU A 83 -6.14 2.88 -13.79
CA GLU A 83 -6.40 1.62 -13.10
C GLU A 83 -5.17 0.70 -13.25
N THR A 84 -4.74 0.10 -12.13
CA THR A 84 -3.58 -0.81 -12.14
C THR A 84 -4.01 -2.23 -12.56
N SER A 85 -3.08 -3.19 -12.52
CA SER A 85 -3.41 -4.62 -12.68
C SER A 85 -4.31 -5.19 -11.57
N VAL A 86 -4.50 -4.46 -10.47
CA VAL A 86 -5.36 -4.85 -9.36
C VAL A 86 -6.65 -4.06 -9.45
N THR A 87 -7.76 -4.75 -9.71
CA THR A 87 -9.08 -4.13 -9.87
C THR A 87 -9.44 -3.27 -8.66
N GLY A 88 -9.92 -2.05 -8.92
CA GLY A 88 -10.28 -1.10 -7.88
C GLY A 88 -9.11 -0.34 -7.27
N VAL A 89 -7.87 -0.60 -7.69
CA VAL A 89 -6.69 0.19 -7.32
C VAL A 89 -6.30 1.08 -8.49
N PHE A 90 -6.23 2.39 -8.23
CA PHE A 90 -5.89 3.43 -9.19
C PHE A 90 -4.63 4.16 -8.73
N ALA A 91 -3.82 4.59 -9.69
CA ALA A 91 -2.60 5.35 -9.46
C ALA A 91 -2.54 6.53 -10.44
N ALA A 92 -2.17 7.71 -9.94
CA ALA A 92 -2.00 8.91 -10.76
C ALA A 92 -1.02 9.89 -10.11
N GLY A 93 -0.47 10.81 -10.89
CA GLY A 93 0.33 11.90 -10.35
C GLY A 93 1.73 11.45 -9.90
N ALA A 94 2.10 11.77 -8.66
CA ALA A 94 3.50 11.64 -8.21
C ALA A 94 4.01 10.19 -8.26
N VAL A 95 3.17 9.21 -7.93
CA VAL A 95 3.53 7.79 -7.97
C VAL A 95 3.92 7.32 -9.37
N LEU A 96 3.36 7.96 -10.40
CA LEU A 96 3.61 7.70 -11.82
C LEU A 96 4.71 8.57 -12.42
N GLY A 97 5.34 9.44 -11.63
CA GLY A 97 6.32 10.39 -12.15
C GLY A 97 5.71 11.47 -13.05
N ALA A 98 4.43 11.80 -12.88
CA ALA A 98 3.73 12.77 -13.73
C ALA A 98 4.30 14.18 -13.59
N ALA A 99 4.49 14.88 -14.71
CA ALA A 99 4.84 16.29 -14.73
C ALA A 99 3.69 17.19 -14.24
N ASP A 100 2.45 16.85 -14.61
CA ASP A 100 1.24 17.49 -14.11
C ASP A 100 0.42 16.49 -13.28
N ALA A 101 0.70 16.47 -11.98
CA ALA A 101 0.02 15.58 -11.06
C ALA A 101 -1.46 15.96 -10.83
N VAL A 102 -1.84 17.23 -11.02
CA VAL A 102 -3.21 17.70 -10.79
C VAL A 102 -4.12 17.24 -11.92
N ALA A 103 -3.66 17.38 -13.17
CA ALA A 103 -4.40 16.92 -14.34
C ALA A 103 -4.62 15.39 -14.31
N GLN A 104 -3.58 14.60 -14.03
CA GLN A 104 -3.76 13.14 -13.93
C GLN A 104 -4.66 12.72 -12.77
N ALA A 105 -4.56 13.38 -11.61
CA ALA A 105 -5.43 13.10 -10.48
C ALA A 105 -6.90 13.37 -10.81
N ARG A 106 -7.19 14.45 -11.57
CA ARG A 106 -8.52 14.72 -12.11
C ARG A 106 -9.00 13.59 -13.03
N SER A 107 -8.20 13.20 -14.03
CA SER A 107 -8.60 12.15 -14.97
C SER A 107 -8.90 10.82 -14.27
N ALA A 108 -8.02 10.38 -13.37
CA ALA A 108 -8.25 9.16 -12.60
C ALA A 108 -9.51 9.24 -11.73
N ALA A 109 -9.74 10.38 -11.05
CA ALA A 109 -10.93 10.57 -10.23
C ALA A 109 -12.23 10.59 -11.06
N LEU A 110 -12.22 11.22 -12.24
CA LEU A 110 -13.35 11.21 -13.17
C LEU A 110 -13.63 9.79 -13.69
N ALA A 111 -12.59 9.04 -14.07
CA ALA A 111 -12.73 7.66 -14.48
C ALA A 111 -13.32 6.78 -13.38
N MET A 112 -12.82 6.91 -12.14
CA MET A 112 -13.38 6.23 -10.96
C MET A 112 -14.85 6.62 -10.71
N ALA A 113 -15.24 7.86 -10.99
CA ALA A 113 -16.62 8.30 -10.89
C ALA A 113 -17.51 7.82 -12.06
N GLY A 114 -16.96 7.09 -13.04
CA GLY A 114 -17.68 6.66 -14.25
C GLY A 114 -18.00 7.82 -15.20
N ARG A 115 -17.22 8.91 -15.14
CA ARG A 115 -17.40 10.11 -15.95
C ARG A 115 -16.40 10.15 -17.11
N PRO A 116 -16.69 10.87 -18.20
CA PRO A 116 -15.74 11.09 -19.28
C PRO A 116 -14.44 11.72 -18.77
N ILE A 117 -13.31 11.27 -19.31
CA ILE A 117 -11.98 11.84 -19.06
C ILE A 117 -11.57 12.68 -20.27
N ASP A 118 -10.93 13.82 -20.01
CA ASP A 118 -10.42 14.71 -21.05
C ASP A 118 -9.01 14.30 -21.51
N ASP A 119 -8.22 13.74 -20.59
CA ASP A 119 -6.83 13.33 -20.79
C ASP A 119 -6.55 11.95 -20.20
N THR A 120 -5.57 11.24 -20.77
CA THR A 120 -5.14 9.92 -20.28
C THR A 120 -4.14 10.02 -19.14
N VAL A 121 -4.19 9.05 -18.23
CA VAL A 121 -3.14 8.83 -17.23
C VAL A 121 -1.93 8.17 -17.89
N VAL A 122 -0.73 8.70 -17.62
CA VAL A 122 0.53 8.25 -18.24
C VAL A 122 1.59 8.05 -17.19
N ALA A 123 2.21 6.87 -17.18
CA ALA A 123 3.37 6.56 -16.33
C ALA A 123 4.68 6.96 -17.01
N THR A 124 5.55 7.63 -16.26
CA THR A 124 6.91 7.96 -16.70
C THR A 124 7.90 7.08 -15.94
N ALA A 125 8.60 6.20 -16.66
CA ALA A 125 9.56 5.28 -16.07
C ALA A 125 10.59 6.02 -15.18
N ARG A 126 10.83 5.45 -14.00
CA ARG A 126 11.80 5.94 -13.02
C ARG A 126 12.20 4.79 -12.10
N PRO A 127 13.44 4.79 -11.56
CA PRO A 127 13.86 3.75 -10.62
C PRO A 127 12.91 3.65 -9.42
N LEU A 128 12.57 2.43 -9.02
CA LEU A 128 11.90 2.21 -7.74
C LEU A 128 12.81 2.71 -6.61
N PRO A 129 12.26 3.44 -5.62
CA PRO A 129 13.02 3.78 -4.43
C PRO A 129 13.45 2.49 -3.73
N ALA A 130 14.68 2.45 -3.23
CA ALA A 130 15.13 1.36 -2.39
C ALA A 130 14.24 1.32 -1.13
N ALA A 131 13.57 0.20 -0.89
CA ALA A 131 12.97 -0.04 0.41
C ALA A 131 14.11 -0.11 1.43
N GLU A 132 14.03 0.67 2.51
CA GLU A 132 14.96 0.54 3.62
C GLU A 132 14.84 -0.89 4.17
N ARG A 133 15.87 -1.70 3.94
CA ARG A 133 15.90 -3.08 4.40
C ARG A 133 16.16 -3.06 5.90
N VAL A 134 15.11 -3.22 6.69
CA VAL A 134 15.29 -3.49 8.12
C VAL A 134 15.87 -4.90 8.25
N ASP A 135 17.04 -5.02 8.89
CA ASP A 135 17.72 -6.30 9.05
C ASP A 135 16.84 -7.25 9.89
N PRO A 136 16.47 -8.43 9.39
CA PRO A 136 15.70 -9.42 10.15
C PRO A 136 16.35 -9.77 11.51
N VAL A 137 17.67 -9.69 11.63
CA VAL A 137 18.42 -9.90 12.88
C VAL A 137 18.24 -8.72 13.84
N GLU A 138 18.17 -7.49 13.34
CA GLU A 138 17.87 -6.31 14.16
C GLU A 138 16.41 -6.35 14.66
N ILE A 139 15.46 -6.73 13.80
CA ILE A 139 14.06 -6.97 14.21
C ILE A 139 14.00 -8.06 15.28
N ALA A 140 14.69 -9.18 15.06
CA ALA A 140 14.71 -10.29 16.01
C ALA A 140 15.37 -9.89 17.34
N GLY A 141 16.39 -9.03 17.32
CA GLY A 141 17.02 -8.47 18.52
C GLY A 141 16.12 -7.51 19.30
N LEU A 142 15.24 -6.78 18.60
CA LEU A 142 14.25 -5.90 19.21
C LEU A 142 13.05 -6.66 19.80
N LEU A 143 12.81 -7.90 19.37
CA LEU A 143 11.72 -8.80 19.83
C LEU A 143 12.16 -9.79 20.91
N GLU A 144 13.38 -9.69 21.45
CA GLU A 144 13.85 -10.59 22.51
C GLU A 144 13.21 -10.28 23.87
N ASP A 145 12.01 -10.81 24.06
CA ASP A 145 11.53 -11.46 25.28
C ASP A 145 10.72 -12.71 24.86
N GLY A 146 11.42 -13.83 24.63
CA GLY A 146 10.82 -15.17 24.45
C GLY A 146 10.68 -15.64 22.99
N ARG A 147 11.75 -16.21 22.42
CA ARG A 147 11.72 -16.80 21.07
C ARG A 147 11.27 -18.27 21.08
N GLU A 148 10.27 -18.58 20.27
CA GLU A 148 9.98 -19.93 19.76
C GLU A 148 10.68 -20.10 18.39
N PRO A 149 11.54 -21.13 18.20
CA PRO A 149 12.35 -21.33 16.99
C PRO A 149 11.51 -21.56 15.72
N GLU A 150 10.25 -21.99 15.87
CA GLU A 150 9.31 -22.23 14.78
C GLU A 150 8.82 -20.94 14.12
N ALA A 151 8.70 -19.85 14.89
CA ALA A 151 8.33 -18.52 14.35
C ALA A 151 9.42 -17.93 13.44
N LEU A 152 10.69 -18.23 13.72
CA LEU A 152 11.84 -17.86 12.89
C LEU A 152 11.87 -18.62 11.56
N ALA A 153 11.50 -19.90 11.57
CA ALA A 153 11.40 -20.71 10.35
C ALA A 153 10.26 -20.23 9.43
N GLN A 154 9.14 -19.79 10.01
CA GLN A 154 8.01 -19.26 9.25
C GLN A 154 8.31 -17.88 8.62
N ALA A 155 9.13 -17.05 9.27
CA ALA A 155 9.64 -15.80 8.68
C ALA A 155 10.56 -16.05 7.47
N ALA A 156 11.35 -17.14 7.49
CA ALA A 156 12.17 -17.54 6.34
C ALA A 156 11.33 -18.07 5.16
N LEU A 157 10.18 -18.68 5.43
CA LEU A 157 9.25 -19.21 4.43
C LEU A 157 8.36 -18.14 3.77
N LEU A 158 8.00 -17.07 4.49
CA LEU A 158 7.13 -16.01 3.98
C LEU A 158 7.86 -14.95 3.13
N GLY A 159 9.19 -14.97 3.11
CA GLY A 159 9.99 -13.91 2.50
C GLY A 159 9.93 -12.60 3.31
N PRO A 160 10.80 -11.61 3.00
CA PRO A 160 10.80 -10.34 3.73
C PRO A 160 9.45 -9.63 3.58
N LEU A 161 8.84 -9.27 4.70
CA LEU A 161 7.70 -8.34 4.72
C LEU A 161 8.14 -7.03 4.07
N HIS A 162 7.47 -6.65 2.97
CA HIS A 162 7.75 -5.40 2.28
C HIS A 162 6.94 -4.29 2.95
N PHE A 163 7.56 -3.60 3.91
CA PHE A 163 6.99 -2.36 4.44
C PHE A 163 7.17 -1.26 3.40
N ALA A 164 6.09 -0.55 3.09
CA ALA A 164 6.15 0.53 2.10
C ALA A 164 6.91 1.75 2.65
N ARG A 165 6.93 1.90 3.99
CA ARG A 165 7.64 2.95 4.74
C ARG A 165 8.03 2.44 6.14
N PRO A 166 9.06 3.01 6.79
CA PRO A 166 9.33 2.76 8.20
C PRO A 166 8.11 3.14 9.06
N VAL A 167 7.78 2.31 10.05
CA VAL A 167 6.73 2.54 11.04
C VAL A 167 7.38 2.57 12.42
N GLY A 168 6.86 3.39 13.34
CA GLY A 168 7.41 3.46 14.69
C GLY A 168 7.39 2.10 15.41
N LEU A 169 8.49 1.69 16.04
CA LEU A 169 8.57 0.43 16.80
C LEU A 169 7.52 0.36 17.92
N ALA A 170 7.25 1.48 18.58
CA ALA A 170 6.19 1.59 19.59
C ALA A 170 4.79 1.37 19.00
N ALA A 171 4.58 1.77 17.74
CA ALA A 171 3.32 1.62 17.03
C ALA A 171 3.11 0.16 16.57
N LEU A 172 4.18 -0.52 16.14
CA LEU A 172 4.19 -1.96 15.88
C LEU A 172 3.93 -2.79 17.15
N ALA A 173 4.57 -2.44 18.28
CA ALA A 173 4.41 -3.13 19.55
C ALA A 173 2.97 -3.04 20.09
N ALA A 174 2.29 -1.92 19.85
CA ALA A 174 0.88 -1.75 20.20
C ALA A 174 -0.04 -2.68 19.38
N LEU A 175 0.28 -2.95 18.10
CA LEU A 175 -0.43 -3.89 17.23
C LEU A 175 -0.24 -5.36 17.65
N ALA A 176 0.97 -5.73 18.08
CA ALA A 176 1.31 -7.10 18.52
C ALA A 176 0.57 -7.56 19.79
N SER A 177 -0.12 -6.63 20.47
CA SER A 177 -0.96 -6.95 21.64
C SER A 177 -2.23 -7.72 21.26
N GLU A 178 -2.64 -7.69 19.99
CA GLU A 178 -3.68 -8.54 19.43
C GLU A 178 -3.04 -9.79 18.80
N ARG A 179 -3.06 -10.92 19.52
CA ARG A 179 -2.55 -12.19 18.98
C ARG A 179 -3.25 -12.51 17.65
N PRO A 180 -2.51 -12.70 16.54
CA PRO A 180 -3.12 -13.24 15.33
C PRO A 180 -3.74 -14.61 15.67
N ALA A 181 -4.90 -14.90 15.07
CA ALA A 181 -5.57 -16.18 15.26
C ALA A 181 -4.60 -17.33 14.93
N SER A 182 -4.58 -18.36 15.78
CA SER A 182 -3.74 -19.55 15.58
C SER A 182 -4.06 -20.15 14.20
N ARG A 183 -3.09 -20.12 13.29
CA ARG A 183 -3.19 -20.85 12.03
C ARG A 183 -3.05 -22.35 12.31
N PRO A 184 -3.79 -23.22 11.62
CA PRO A 184 -3.56 -24.65 11.73
C PRO A 184 -2.12 -24.98 11.35
N ALA A 185 -1.52 -25.94 12.06
CA ALA A 185 -0.18 -26.43 11.75
C ALA A 185 -0.11 -26.86 10.29
N GLN A 186 0.83 -26.29 9.53
CA GLN A 186 1.07 -26.69 8.17
C GLN A 186 1.76 -28.06 8.20
N THR A 187 1.02 -29.13 7.91
CA THR A 187 1.58 -30.46 7.76
C THR A 187 2.38 -30.53 6.47
N ASP A 188 3.66 -30.91 6.58
CA ASP A 188 4.53 -31.13 5.43
C ASP A 188 4.00 -32.33 4.62
N ALA A 189 3.69 -32.13 3.35
CA ALA A 189 3.15 -33.17 2.47
C ALA A 189 4.28 -34.00 1.84
N GLY A 190 5.21 -34.45 2.68
CA GLY A 190 6.49 -35.00 2.26
C GLY A 190 6.99 -36.12 3.16
N GLU A 191 6.19 -37.15 3.42
CA GLU A 191 6.72 -38.47 3.80
C GLU A 191 6.39 -39.50 2.71
N PRO A 192 7.39 -40.19 2.14
CA PRO A 192 7.14 -41.37 1.34
C PRO A 192 6.71 -42.55 2.24
N ALA A 193 5.86 -43.40 1.67
CA ALA A 193 5.37 -44.64 2.28
C ALA A 193 6.48 -45.64 2.65
#